data_AF-A0A1I1SUV9-F1
#
_entry.id   AF-A0A1I1SUV9-F1
#
_cell.length_a   1.000
_cell.length_b   1.000
_cell.length_c   1.000
_cell.angle_alpha   90.00
_cell.angle_beta   90.00
_cell.angle_gamma   90.00
#
_symmetry.space_group_name_H-M   'P 1'
#
loop_
_entity.id
_entity.type
_entity.pdbx_description
1 polymer ?
#
loop_
_entity_poly.entity_id
_entity_poly.type
_entity_poly.pdbx_seq_one_letter_code
_entity_poly.pdbx_strand_id
1 'polypeptide(L)'
;MMKRYVVISAILGASLALPACGKAPSLTPQEQQAVNALTTNLIPRCVGRHLIDFPAGMTVEGSAIVEHARVKTKIMSLDEFNKEISAREAELKAVKSMDAHPFLYLNVPAWDEHSRYFMHRGSERSHIANRILEGYRWENGVRVKVTLEASDFSSPDQADDPIVQRMEVKNDVRPKANHVFELLT
;
A
#
# COMPACT_ATOMS: atom_id res chain seq x y z
N MET A 1 61.53 7.85 -43.57
CA MET A 1 60.71 7.17 -42.54
C MET A 1 60.71 8.04 -41.28
N MET A 2 59.57 8.64 -40.96
CA MET A 2 59.39 9.61 -39.87
C MET A 2 59.32 8.91 -38.50
N LYS A 3 60.19 9.28 -37.56
CA LYS A 3 60.09 8.94 -36.14
C LYS A 3 59.00 9.81 -35.50
N ARG A 4 57.87 9.22 -35.14
CA ARG A 4 56.79 9.88 -34.38
C ARG A 4 57.05 9.71 -32.88
N TYR A 5 57.23 10.83 -32.20
CA TYR A 5 57.32 10.91 -30.75
C TYR A 5 55.92 10.72 -30.15
N VAL A 6 55.81 9.79 -29.19
CA VAL A 6 54.60 9.61 -28.38
C VAL A 6 54.77 10.44 -27.11
N VAL A 7 53.96 11.50 -26.98
CA VAL A 7 53.84 12.29 -25.75
C VAL A 7 52.70 11.68 -24.94
N ILE A 8 53.02 11.07 -23.79
CA ILE A 8 52.03 10.57 -22.84
C ILE A 8 51.65 11.74 -21.92
N SER A 9 50.45 12.29 -22.12
CA SER A 9 49.90 13.32 -21.24
C SER A 9 49.14 12.63 -20.10
N ALA A 10 49.68 12.69 -18.89
CA ALA A 10 49.03 12.18 -17.69
C ALA A 10 48.04 13.23 -17.15
N ILE A 11 46.74 13.00 -17.37
CA ILE A 11 45.67 13.81 -16.78
C ILE A 11 45.43 13.28 -15.36
N LEU A 12 45.93 13.99 -14.36
CA LEU A 12 45.65 13.74 -12.94
C LEU A 12 44.25 14.27 -12.62
N GLY A 13 43.24 13.41 -12.72
CA GLY A 13 41.87 13.72 -12.29
C GLY A 13 41.77 13.79 -10.77
N ALA A 14 41.94 14.99 -10.21
CA ALA A 14 41.63 15.26 -8.81
C ALA A 14 40.10 15.15 -8.60
N SER A 15 39.67 13.99 -8.13
CA SER A 15 38.29 13.75 -7.74
C SER A 15 38.03 14.48 -6.41
N LEU A 16 37.29 15.58 -6.47
CA LEU A 16 36.77 16.29 -5.30
C LEU A 16 35.77 15.38 -4.58
N ALA A 17 36.21 14.69 -3.53
CA ALA A 17 35.32 14.03 -2.59
C ALA A 17 34.64 15.10 -1.72
N LEU A 18 33.38 15.42 -2.02
CA LEU A 18 32.53 16.24 -1.14
C LEU A 18 32.23 15.43 0.14
N PRO A 19 32.59 15.88 1.35
CA PRO A 19 32.19 15.21 2.58
C PRO A 19 30.72 15.56 2.87
N ALA A 20 29.80 14.83 2.25
CA ALA A 20 28.40 14.84 2.66
C ALA A 20 28.23 13.88 3.84
N CYS A 21 28.52 14.34 5.06
CA CYS A 21 27.96 13.87 6.35
C CYS A 21 28.69 14.59 7.50
N GLY A 22 28.02 15.53 8.18
CA GLY A 22 28.50 16.03 9.47
C GLY A 22 28.56 14.90 10.50
N LYS A 23 29.55 14.92 11.40
CA LYS A 23 29.65 13.92 12.47
C LYS A 23 28.42 13.98 13.36
N ALA A 24 27.73 12.85 13.54
CA ALA A 24 26.70 12.72 14.56
C ALA A 24 27.31 13.00 15.95
N PRO A 25 26.59 13.69 16.86
CA PRO A 25 27.06 13.90 18.24
C PRO A 25 27.27 12.56 18.95
N SER A 26 28.26 12.51 19.85
CA SER A 26 28.56 11.31 20.63
C SER A 26 27.43 10.99 21.60
N LEU A 27 27.02 9.72 21.66
CA LEU A 27 26.04 9.24 22.63
C LEU A 27 26.61 9.33 24.05
N THR A 28 25.77 9.70 25.02
CA THR A 28 26.07 9.52 26.44
C THR A 28 26.20 8.03 26.78
N PRO A 29 26.86 7.66 27.89
CA PRO A 29 26.96 6.26 28.29
C PRO A 29 25.61 5.54 28.41
N GLN A 30 24.58 6.24 28.89
CA GLN A 30 23.22 5.71 29.02
C GLN A 30 22.56 5.47 27.65
N GLU A 31 22.68 6.41 26.72
CA GLU A 31 22.16 6.26 25.36
C GLU A 31 22.88 5.13 24.63
N GLN A 32 24.20 5.04 24.79
CA GLN A 32 24.99 3.96 24.22
C GLN A 32 24.54 2.60 24.73
N GLN A 33 24.30 2.47 26.04
CA GLN A 33 23.82 1.23 26.65
C GLN A 33 22.42 0.85 26.11
N ALA A 34 21.52 1.82 25.98
CA ALA A 34 20.18 1.60 25.44
C ALA A 34 20.20 1.17 23.97
N VAL A 35 20.99 1.86 23.13
CA VAL A 35 21.17 1.50 21.71
C VAL A 35 21.75 0.10 21.60
N ASN A 36 22.81 -0.21 22.36
CA ASN A 36 23.41 -1.55 22.35
C ASN A 36 22.40 -2.62 22.76
N ALA A 37 21.57 -2.39 23.77
CA ALA A 37 20.55 -3.35 24.19
C ALA A 37 19.53 -3.66 23.06
N LEU A 38 19.19 -2.68 22.23
CA LEU A 38 18.29 -2.85 21.08
C LEU A 38 18.98 -3.48 19.87
N THR A 39 20.27 -3.22 19.66
CA THR A 39 21.01 -3.64 18.45
C THR A 39 21.88 -4.88 18.64
N THR A 40 21.99 -5.42 19.87
CA THR A 40 22.77 -6.64 20.14
C THR A 40 22.22 -7.86 19.39
N ASN A 41 20.91 -7.93 19.18
CA ASN A 41 20.26 -9.01 18.45
C ASN A 41 19.25 -8.46 17.45
N LEU A 42 19.69 -8.37 16.19
CA LEU A 42 18.90 -7.87 15.07
C LEU A 42 18.42 -9.02 14.18
N ILE A 43 17.18 -8.90 13.72
CA ILE A 43 16.52 -9.83 12.80
C ILE A 43 16.22 -9.08 11.50
N PRO A 44 16.76 -9.53 10.35
CA PRO A 44 16.46 -8.91 9.06
C PRO A 44 15.00 -9.18 8.65
N ARG A 45 14.31 -8.14 8.17
CA ARG A 45 12.95 -8.19 7.63
C ARG A 45 12.91 -7.60 6.23
N CYS A 46 12.14 -8.22 5.34
CA CYS A 46 11.96 -7.73 3.98
C CYS A 46 11.01 -6.53 3.95
N VAL A 47 11.45 -5.44 3.34
CA VAL A 47 10.63 -4.25 3.04
C VAL A 47 10.81 -3.94 1.55
N GLY A 48 9.85 -4.38 0.75
CA GLY A 48 9.97 -4.38 -0.70
C GLY A 48 11.20 -5.19 -1.13
N ARG A 49 12.15 -4.52 -1.81
CA ARG A 49 13.41 -5.11 -2.27
C ARG A 49 14.57 -5.02 -1.26
N HIS A 50 14.32 -4.44 -0.09
CA HIS A 50 15.36 -4.16 0.91
C HIS A 50 15.22 -5.08 2.12
N LEU A 51 16.33 -5.31 2.81
CA LEU A 51 16.36 -5.91 4.14
C LEU A 51 16.61 -4.80 5.16
N ILE A 52 15.77 -4.74 6.18
CA ILE A 52 15.92 -3.83 7.31
C ILE A 52 16.03 -4.67 8.57
N ASP A 53 17.04 -4.40 9.36
CA ASP A 53 17.31 -5.09 10.62
C ASP A 53 16.46 -4.50 11.75
N PHE A 54 15.70 -5.35 12.43
CA PHE A 54 14.87 -4.98 13.58
C PHE A 54 15.31 -5.73 14.84
N PRO A 55 15.28 -5.10 16.04
CA PRO A 55 15.41 -5.78 17.31
C PRO A 55 14.54 -7.05 17.44
N ALA A 56 15.10 -8.12 17.98
CA ALA A 56 14.50 -9.46 18.01
C ALA A 56 13.14 -9.60 18.73
N GLY A 57 12.73 -8.60 19.51
CA GLY A 57 11.47 -8.58 20.26
C GLY A 57 10.38 -7.67 19.71
N MET A 58 10.58 -7.03 18.55
CA MET A 58 9.58 -6.11 18.01
C MET A 58 8.43 -6.83 17.31
N THR A 59 7.21 -6.34 17.57
CA THR A 59 6.04 -6.66 16.75
C THR A 59 6.09 -5.80 15.49
N VAL A 60 6.00 -6.41 14.32
CA VAL A 60 6.05 -5.72 13.02
C VAL A 60 4.72 -5.90 12.31
N GLU A 61 4.06 -4.79 11.99
CA GLU A 61 2.99 -4.73 11.01
C GLU A 61 3.48 -3.96 9.79
N GLY A 62 3.18 -4.46 8.60
CA GLY A 62 3.58 -3.84 7.34
C GLY A 62 2.39 -3.55 6.44
N SER A 63 2.47 -2.43 5.72
CA SER A 63 1.63 -2.18 4.55
C SER A 63 2.45 -1.48 3.49
N ALA A 64 2.15 -1.74 2.23
CA ALA A 64 2.70 -0.99 1.11
C ALA A 64 1.61 -0.09 0.52
N ILE A 65 2.00 1.06 -0.01
CA ILE A 65 1.16 1.84 -0.92
C ILE A 65 1.75 1.66 -2.32
N VAL A 66 0.98 1.06 -3.22
CA VAL A 66 1.32 0.87 -4.63
C VAL A 66 0.27 1.61 -5.43
N GLU A 67 0.66 2.67 -6.13
CA GLU A 67 -0.26 3.47 -6.98
C GLU A 67 -1.55 3.89 -6.25
N HIS A 68 -1.42 4.36 -5.00
CA HIS A 68 -2.50 4.75 -4.07
C HIS A 68 -3.29 3.58 -3.47
N ALA A 69 -3.11 2.35 -3.95
CA ALA A 69 -3.70 1.18 -3.34
C ALA A 69 -2.88 0.75 -2.11
N ARG A 70 -3.56 0.57 -0.99
CA ARG A 70 -2.96 0.02 0.23
C ARG A 70 -2.99 -1.50 0.16
N VAL A 71 -1.81 -2.11 0.19
CA VAL A 71 -1.62 -3.56 0.25
C VAL A 71 -1.22 -3.95 1.66
N LYS A 72 -1.94 -4.92 2.25
CA LYS A 72 -1.64 -5.52 3.55
C LYS A 72 -1.62 -7.03 3.44
N THR A 73 -0.64 -7.67 4.05
CA THR A 73 -0.57 -9.13 4.15
C THR A 73 -0.78 -9.58 5.59
N LYS A 74 -1.33 -10.78 5.77
CA LYS A 74 -1.49 -11.42 7.08
C LYS A 74 -1.33 -12.92 6.93
N ILE A 75 -0.44 -13.53 7.71
CA ILE A 75 -0.33 -14.99 7.80
C ILE A 75 -1.56 -15.51 8.52
N MET A 76 -2.30 -16.42 7.88
CA MET A 76 -3.48 -17.05 8.46
C MET A 76 -3.86 -18.32 7.69
N SER A 77 -4.52 -19.25 8.37
CA SER A 77 -5.11 -20.44 7.74
C SER A 77 -6.27 -20.07 6.80
N LEU A 78 -6.61 -20.99 5.90
CA LEU A 78 -7.75 -20.82 5.00
C LEU A 78 -9.07 -20.69 5.78
N ASP A 79 -9.23 -21.44 6.88
CA ASP A 79 -10.43 -21.35 7.74
C ASP A 79 -10.57 -19.98 8.40
N GLU A 80 -9.46 -19.40 8.87
CA GLU A 80 -9.46 -18.04 9.42
C GLU A 80 -9.78 -17.01 8.35
N PHE A 81 -9.26 -17.20 7.12
CA PHE A 81 -9.60 -16.35 5.98
C PHE A 81 -11.09 -16.40 5.66
N ASN A 82 -11.67 -17.60 5.54
CA ASN A 82 -13.09 -17.78 5.25
C ASN A 82 -13.98 -17.15 6.34
N LYS A 83 -13.57 -17.26 7.61
CA LYS A 83 -14.22 -16.57 8.74
C LYS A 83 -14.08 -15.06 8.64
N GLU A 84 -12.90 -14.54 8.30
CA GLU A 84 -12.65 -13.09 8.10
C GLU A 84 -13.54 -12.54 6.98
N ILE A 85 -13.62 -13.21 5.84
CA ILE A 85 -14.47 -12.81 4.70
C ILE A 85 -15.95 -12.84 5.08
N SER A 86 -16.41 -13.91 5.75
CA SER A 86 -17.81 -14.02 6.18
C SER A 86 -18.18 -12.94 7.19
N ALA A 87 -17.29 -12.65 8.15
CA ALA A 87 -17.50 -11.59 9.13
C ALA A 87 -17.54 -10.20 8.46
N ARG A 88 -16.62 -9.94 7.52
CA ARG A 88 -16.59 -8.67 6.77
C ARG A 88 -17.83 -8.49 5.90
N GLU A 89 -18.30 -9.55 5.24
CA GLU A 89 -19.56 -9.52 4.50
C GLU A 89 -20.75 -9.20 5.40
N ALA A 90 -20.84 -9.84 6.57
CA ALA A 90 -21.91 -9.58 7.53
C ALA A 90 -21.86 -8.14 8.06
N GLU A 91 -20.68 -7.63 8.39
CA GLU A 91 -20.45 -6.24 8.79
C GLU A 91 -20.95 -5.27 7.72
N LEU A 92 -20.49 -5.42 6.47
CA LEU A 92 -20.86 -4.54 5.37
C LEU A 92 -22.35 -4.59 5.04
N LYS A 93 -23.01 -5.75 5.20
CA LYS A 93 -24.47 -5.89 5.01
C LYS A 93 -25.30 -5.28 6.16
N ALA A 94 -24.74 -5.23 7.37
CA ALA A 94 -25.44 -4.68 8.54
C ALA A 94 -25.48 -3.15 8.53
N VAL A 95 -24.48 -2.51 7.93
CA VAL A 95 -24.37 -1.05 7.85
C VAL A 95 -25.39 -0.49 6.84
N LYS A 96 -26.07 0.58 7.25
CA LYS A 96 -27.00 1.33 6.39
C LYS A 96 -26.47 2.74 6.18
N SER A 97 -26.55 3.22 4.95
CA SER A 97 -26.34 4.64 4.67
C SER A 97 -27.35 5.51 5.43
N MET A 98 -26.95 6.73 5.77
CA MET A 98 -27.90 7.72 6.30
C MET A 98 -28.92 8.22 5.27
N ASP A 99 -28.59 8.08 3.99
CA ASP A 99 -29.44 8.40 2.85
C ASP A 99 -30.01 7.11 2.21
N ALA A 100 -30.80 7.26 1.14
CA ALA A 100 -31.48 6.14 0.48
C ALA A 100 -30.56 5.22 -0.35
N HIS A 101 -29.28 5.56 -0.54
CA HIS A 101 -28.35 4.76 -1.34
C HIS A 101 -27.81 3.57 -0.55
N PRO A 102 -27.48 2.45 -1.22
CA PRO A 102 -26.89 1.30 -0.53
C PRO A 102 -25.51 1.64 0.05
N PHE A 103 -25.17 0.99 1.16
CA PHE A 103 -23.82 1.07 1.73
C PHE A 103 -22.86 0.11 1.01
N LEU A 104 -23.31 -1.12 0.77
CA LEU A 104 -22.60 -2.18 0.03
C LEU A 104 -23.16 -2.28 -1.39
N TYR A 105 -22.32 -2.04 -2.39
CA TYR A 105 -22.70 -2.07 -3.81
C TYR A 105 -22.38 -3.42 -4.47
N LEU A 106 -21.22 -4.00 -4.16
CA LEU A 106 -20.78 -5.28 -4.74
C LEU A 106 -20.16 -6.17 -3.67
N ASN A 107 -20.41 -7.46 -3.83
CA ASN A 107 -19.80 -8.54 -3.07
C ASN A 107 -19.72 -9.77 -3.99
N VAL A 108 -18.54 -10.01 -4.56
CA VAL A 108 -18.31 -11.05 -5.57
C VAL A 108 -16.96 -11.72 -5.36
N PRO A 109 -16.72 -12.93 -5.89
CA PRO A 109 -15.36 -13.46 -6.02
C PRO A 109 -14.48 -12.48 -6.81
N ALA A 110 -13.20 -12.33 -6.43
CA ALA A 110 -12.29 -11.43 -7.13
C ALA A 110 -11.59 -12.11 -8.33
N TRP A 111 -11.12 -13.34 -8.12
CA TRP A 111 -10.33 -14.13 -9.06
C TRP A 111 -10.75 -15.61 -9.03
N ASP A 112 -10.70 -16.24 -7.85
CA ASP A 112 -11.03 -17.64 -7.59
C ASP A 112 -11.86 -17.80 -6.29
N GLU A 113 -12.13 -19.04 -5.87
CA GLU A 113 -12.87 -19.36 -4.65
C GLU A 113 -12.20 -18.90 -3.34
N HIS A 114 -10.90 -18.60 -3.37
CA HIS A 114 -10.12 -18.09 -2.23
C HIS A 114 -9.91 -16.58 -2.29
N SER A 115 -10.81 -15.89 -2.99
CA SER A 115 -10.74 -14.46 -3.20
C SER A 115 -12.09 -13.78 -3.05
N ARG A 116 -12.07 -12.51 -2.66
CA ARG A 116 -13.29 -11.72 -2.47
C ARG A 116 -13.07 -10.27 -2.84
N TYR A 117 -14.08 -9.66 -3.44
CA TYR A 117 -14.10 -8.24 -3.75
C TYR A 117 -15.36 -7.60 -3.22
N PHE A 118 -15.18 -6.53 -2.47
CA PHE A 118 -16.25 -5.67 -1.99
C PHE A 118 -16.11 -4.27 -2.59
N MET A 119 -17.25 -3.68 -2.93
CA MET A 119 -17.34 -2.26 -3.21
C MET A 119 -18.38 -1.65 -2.27
N HIS A 120 -17.98 -0.72 -1.42
CA HIS A 120 -18.85 -0.13 -0.41
C HIS A 120 -18.51 1.35 -0.16
N ARG A 121 -19.31 2.07 0.64
CA ARG A 121 -19.01 3.46 1.04
C ARG A 121 -18.00 3.48 2.19
N GLY A 122 -17.26 4.57 2.36
CA GLY A 122 -16.27 4.70 3.44
C GLY A 122 -16.87 4.72 4.85
N SER A 123 -18.09 5.23 4.99
CA SER A 123 -18.86 5.32 6.23
C SER A 123 -20.34 5.57 5.91
N GLU A 124 -21.21 5.45 6.91
CA GLU A 124 -22.66 5.75 6.80
C GLU A 124 -22.95 7.19 6.33
N ARG A 125 -21.98 8.10 6.53
CA ARG A 125 -22.02 9.53 6.22
C ARG A 125 -21.20 9.93 5.00
N SER A 126 -20.46 9.00 4.41
CA SER A 126 -19.62 9.30 3.24
C SER A 126 -20.47 9.85 2.11
N HIS A 127 -19.91 10.65 1.22
CA HIS A 127 -20.67 11.15 0.07
C HIS A 127 -21.17 9.99 -0.82
N ILE A 128 -22.29 10.17 -1.53
CA ILE A 128 -22.91 9.11 -2.34
C ILE A 128 -22.02 8.65 -3.50
N ALA A 129 -21.08 9.48 -3.92
CA ALA A 129 -20.11 9.12 -4.95
C ALA A 129 -18.93 8.30 -4.43
N ASN A 130 -18.62 8.35 -3.13
CA ASN A 130 -17.39 7.71 -2.62
C ASN A 130 -17.53 6.19 -2.65
N ARG A 131 -16.47 5.51 -3.10
CA ARG A 131 -16.34 4.06 -3.13
C ARG A 131 -15.03 3.65 -2.48
N ILE A 132 -15.09 2.62 -1.64
CA ILE A 132 -13.94 1.84 -1.19
C ILE A 132 -13.99 0.53 -1.97
N LEU A 133 -12.91 0.27 -2.71
CA LEU A 133 -12.69 -0.97 -3.42
C LEU A 133 -11.80 -1.84 -2.53
N GLU A 134 -12.33 -2.95 -2.07
CA GLU A 134 -11.70 -3.79 -1.06
C GLU A 134 -11.55 -5.22 -1.61
N GLY A 135 -10.34 -5.57 -2.00
CA GLY A 135 -9.98 -6.86 -2.58
C GLY A 135 -9.22 -7.76 -1.61
N TYR A 136 -9.50 -9.05 -1.67
CA TYR A 136 -8.91 -10.09 -0.84
C TYR A 136 -8.52 -11.29 -1.69
N ARG A 137 -7.35 -11.87 -1.42
CA ARG A 137 -6.93 -13.19 -1.91
C ARG A 137 -6.20 -13.93 -0.81
N TRP A 138 -6.47 -15.22 -0.67
CA TRP A 138 -5.69 -16.11 0.16
C TRP A 138 -4.86 -17.04 -0.72
N GLU A 139 -3.57 -17.14 -0.42
CA GLU A 139 -2.65 -18.02 -1.12
C GLU A 139 -1.53 -18.46 -0.17
N ASN A 140 -1.23 -19.76 -0.15
CA ASN A 140 -0.10 -20.34 0.59
C ASN A 140 0.01 -19.90 2.07
N GLY A 141 -1.12 -19.83 2.78
CA GLY A 141 -1.15 -19.46 4.21
C GLY A 141 -1.06 -17.95 4.47
N VAL A 142 -1.20 -17.12 3.44
CA VAL A 142 -1.16 -15.67 3.53
C VAL A 142 -2.40 -15.07 2.88
N ARG A 143 -3.07 -14.18 3.60
CA ARG A 143 -4.07 -13.28 3.03
C ARG A 143 -3.40 -12.02 2.52
N VAL A 144 -3.66 -11.67 1.27
CA VAL A 144 -3.40 -10.34 0.69
C VAL A 144 -4.70 -9.55 0.71
N LYS A 145 -4.65 -8.32 1.22
CA LYS A 145 -5.75 -7.35 1.19
C LYS A 145 -5.30 -6.11 0.44
N VAL A 146 -6.07 -5.69 -0.55
CA VAL A 146 -5.87 -4.46 -1.31
C VAL A 146 -7.05 -3.53 -1.02
N THR A 147 -6.77 -2.27 -0.73
CA THR A 147 -7.80 -1.25 -0.53
C THR A 147 -7.48 0.00 -1.33
N LEU A 148 -8.44 0.48 -2.10
CA LEU A 148 -8.29 1.66 -2.94
C LEU A 148 -9.57 2.50 -2.93
N GLU A 149 -9.42 3.81 -2.88
CA GLU A 149 -10.55 4.74 -2.95
C GLU A 149 -10.88 5.07 -4.40
N ALA A 150 -12.16 5.07 -4.73
CA ALA A 150 -12.72 5.43 -6.02
C ALA A 150 -13.94 6.34 -5.83
N SER A 151 -14.42 6.91 -6.93
CA SER A 151 -15.57 7.78 -6.97
C SER A 151 -16.44 7.49 -8.18
N ASP A 152 -17.75 7.61 -7.98
CA ASP A 152 -18.76 7.54 -9.03
C ASP A 152 -19.78 8.67 -8.88
N PHE A 153 -19.53 9.74 -9.62
CA PHE A 153 -20.39 10.93 -9.74
C PHE A 153 -21.37 10.86 -10.92
N SER A 154 -21.64 9.66 -11.46
CA SER A 154 -22.53 9.50 -12.60
C SER A 154 -24.02 9.46 -12.24
N SER A 155 -24.34 9.49 -10.94
CA SER A 155 -25.72 9.44 -10.47
C SER A 155 -26.51 10.70 -10.91
N PRO A 156 -27.77 10.55 -11.39
CA PRO A 156 -28.55 11.69 -11.87
C PRO A 156 -28.76 12.80 -10.82
N ASP A 157 -28.82 12.45 -9.53
CA ASP A 157 -28.96 13.41 -8.43
C ASP A 157 -27.75 14.32 -8.21
N GLN A 158 -26.64 14.07 -8.93
CA GLN A 158 -25.41 14.87 -8.90
C GLN A 158 -25.17 15.65 -10.20
N ALA A 159 -26.01 15.47 -11.22
CA ALA A 159 -25.78 16.02 -12.55
C ALA A 159 -25.78 17.57 -12.59
N ASP A 160 -26.53 18.19 -11.68
CA ASP A 160 -26.68 19.64 -11.60
C ASP A 160 -25.62 20.31 -10.70
N ASP A 161 -24.77 19.54 -10.01
CA ASP A 161 -23.69 20.09 -9.19
C ASP A 161 -22.61 20.74 -10.08
N PRO A 162 -22.34 22.06 -9.96
CA PRO A 162 -21.35 22.76 -10.77
C PRO A 162 -19.92 22.20 -10.63
N ILE A 163 -19.60 21.59 -9.49
CA ILE A 163 -18.31 20.90 -9.28
C ILE A 163 -18.27 19.64 -10.15
N VAL A 164 -19.33 18.82 -10.11
CA VAL A 164 -19.43 17.56 -10.88
C VAL A 164 -19.40 17.84 -12.39
N GLN A 165 -20.05 18.91 -12.84
CA GLN A 165 -20.04 19.31 -14.26
C GLN A 165 -18.63 19.64 -14.78
N ARG A 166 -17.73 20.12 -13.91
CA ARG A 166 -16.34 20.45 -14.25
C ARG A 166 -15.37 19.27 -14.14
N MET A 167 -15.82 18.11 -13.64
CA MET A 167 -14.95 16.94 -13.50
C MET A 167 -14.67 16.30 -14.85
N GLU A 168 -13.38 16.11 -15.17
CA GLU A 168 -12.95 15.36 -16.35
C GLU A 168 -13.29 13.86 -16.23
N VAL A 169 -13.05 13.28 -15.04
CA VAL A 169 -13.37 11.89 -14.72
C VAL A 169 -14.43 11.86 -13.64
N LYS A 170 -15.68 11.57 -14.05
CA LYS A 170 -16.81 11.45 -13.11
C LYS A 170 -16.88 10.09 -12.43
N ASN A 171 -16.40 9.04 -13.09
CA ASN A 171 -16.41 7.68 -12.57
C ASN A 171 -15.06 7.01 -12.85
N ASP A 172 -14.32 6.71 -11.79
CA ASP A 172 -13.03 6.03 -11.85
C ASP A 172 -13.08 4.61 -11.25
N VAL A 173 -14.28 4.09 -10.93
CA VAL A 173 -14.48 2.80 -10.28
C VAL A 173 -13.90 1.67 -11.11
N ARG A 174 -14.23 1.61 -12.41
CA ARG A 174 -13.78 0.52 -13.29
C ARG A 174 -12.25 0.43 -13.42
N PRO A 175 -11.52 1.50 -13.81
CA PRO A 175 -10.06 1.40 -13.91
C PRO A 175 -9.41 1.08 -12.55
N LYS A 176 -9.93 1.62 -11.44
CA LYS A 176 -9.41 1.32 -10.11
C LYS A 176 -9.74 -0.09 -9.63
N ALA A 177 -10.89 -0.65 -10.00
CA ALA A 177 -11.23 -2.04 -9.72
C ALA A 177 -10.29 -3.00 -10.45
N ASN A 178 -9.99 -2.73 -11.73
CA ASN A 178 -8.99 -3.48 -12.48
C ASN A 178 -7.63 -3.46 -11.79
N HIS A 179 -7.20 -2.28 -11.32
CA HIS A 179 -5.94 -2.16 -10.59
C HIS A 179 -5.93 -2.97 -9.28
N VAL A 180 -7.06 -3.01 -8.54
CA VAL A 180 -7.20 -3.90 -7.37
C VAL A 180 -7.02 -5.36 -7.78
N PHE A 181 -7.61 -5.80 -8.89
CA PHE A 181 -7.47 -7.18 -9.35
C PHE A 181 -6.03 -7.49 -9.80
N GLU A 182 -5.36 -6.60 -10.52
CA GLU A 182 -3.94 -6.75 -10.92
C GLU A 182 -3.00 -6.88 -9.71
N LEU A 183 -3.29 -6.18 -8.61
CA LEU A 183 -2.50 -6.31 -7.38
C LEU A 183 -2.80 -7.58 -6.58
N LEU A 184 -3.88 -8.29 -6.92
CA LEU A 184 -4.23 -9.58 -6.32
C LEU A 184 -3.71 -10.76 -7.13
N THR A 185 -3.18 -10.58 -8.35
CA THR A 185 -2.69 -11.67 -9.22
C THR A 185 -1.24 -12.01 -9.01
#